data_AF-A0A3B9T6N7-F1
#
_entry.id   AF-A0A3B9T6N7-F1
#
_cell.length_a   1.000
_cell.length_b   1.000
_cell.length_c   1.000
_cell.angle_alpha   90.00
_cell.angle_beta   90.00
_cell.angle_gamma   90.00
#
_symmetry.space_group_name_H-M   'P 1'
#
loop_
_entity.id
_entity.type
_entity.pdbx_description
1 polymer ?
#
loop_
_entity_poly.entity_id
_entity_poly.type
_entity_poly.pdbx_seq_one_letter_code
_entity_poly.pdbx_strand_id
1 'polypeptide(L)'
;MSAIVFGQGNRIQDQNLFDVKSGMIEYKIDGKTKGTKILWWDDFGRLQYEQTTTSTKLMGITTKDDKLVVRTKEWLYQINLLEKTGTKMKIDKMMEIPETIDASMNDQQLKQLGEDIMEGFDAKELSTEVILGRSCQVMEVGKLNSKHWSYKKIPLKMEINMGGFLGISIEEAIKFEENISIPASQFTVPNGIEIIDMSDFMNFGEINSNGQ
;
A
#
# COMPACT_ATOMS: atom_id res chain seq x y z
N MET A 1 31.30 -4.46 1.30
CA MET A 1 30.98 -3.52 2.41
C MET A 1 31.05 -2.11 1.85
N SER A 2 29.92 -1.57 1.39
CA SER A 2 29.86 -0.16 0.98
C SER A 2 29.25 0.63 2.11
N ALA A 3 30.04 1.56 2.65
CA ALA A 3 29.58 2.57 3.60
C ALA A 3 28.60 3.51 2.88
N ILE A 4 27.40 3.66 3.43
CA ILE A 4 26.46 4.71 3.00
C ILE A 4 26.58 5.85 4.03
N VAL A 5 27.00 6.99 3.51
CA VAL A 5 27.15 8.26 4.22
C VAL A 5 25.79 8.80 4.64
N PHE A 6 25.71 9.26 5.88
CA PHE A 6 24.53 9.89 6.48
C PHE A 6 24.26 11.26 5.86
N GLY A 7 23.18 11.36 5.08
CA GLY A 7 22.48 12.61 4.78
C GLY A 7 21.14 12.60 5.52
N GLN A 8 20.98 13.51 6.49
CA GLN A 8 19.76 13.67 7.28
C GLN A 8 18.64 14.27 6.41
N GLY A 9 17.42 13.69 6.47
CA GLY A 9 16.20 14.32 5.94
C GLY A 9 15.19 13.41 5.23
N ASN A 10 15.62 12.41 4.43
CA ASN A 10 14.74 11.80 3.41
C ASN A 10 14.61 10.25 3.47
N ARG A 11 14.91 9.63 4.61
CA ARG A 11 15.07 8.15 4.68
C ARG A 11 13.83 7.33 4.32
N ILE A 12 12.64 7.92 4.19
CA ILE A 12 11.38 7.21 3.84
C ILE A 12 10.96 7.40 2.37
N GLN A 13 11.16 8.59 1.78
CA GLN A 13 10.85 8.82 0.37
C GLN A 13 11.72 7.97 -0.58
N ASP A 14 12.94 7.67 -0.14
CA ASP A 14 13.93 6.94 -0.94
C ASP A 14 13.98 5.44 -0.68
N GLN A 15 13.12 4.88 0.18
CA GLN A 15 13.08 3.43 0.37
C GLN A 15 12.36 2.74 -0.79
N ASN A 16 12.96 1.64 -1.22
CA ASN A 16 12.33 0.72 -2.16
C ASN A 16 11.15 0.03 -1.47
N LEU A 17 9.95 0.20 -2.02
CA LEU A 17 8.75 -0.51 -1.56
C LEU A 17 8.77 -1.96 -2.02
N PHE A 18 9.31 -2.20 -3.22
CA PHE A 18 9.46 -3.53 -3.81
C PHE A 18 10.93 -3.85 -4.10
N ASP A 19 11.29 -5.13 -4.07
CA ASP A 19 12.63 -5.56 -4.50
C ASP A 19 12.68 -5.84 -6.03
N VAL A 20 11.64 -5.43 -6.77
CA VAL A 20 11.54 -5.47 -8.23
C VAL A 20 11.39 -4.06 -8.77
N LYS A 21 12.24 -3.67 -9.72
CA LYS A 21 12.31 -2.29 -10.22
C LYS A 21 11.00 -1.82 -10.87
N SER A 22 10.47 -2.59 -11.80
CA SER A 22 9.24 -2.26 -12.53
C SER A 22 8.40 -3.51 -12.79
N GLY A 23 7.12 -3.31 -13.07
CA GLY A 23 6.23 -4.43 -13.36
C GLY A 23 4.76 -4.05 -13.40
N MET A 24 3.94 -5.07 -13.63
CA MET A 24 2.50 -4.98 -13.46
C MET A 24 1.95 -6.23 -12.78
N ILE A 25 0.87 -6.04 -12.03
CA ILE A 25 0.13 -7.12 -11.40
C ILE A 25 -1.37 -6.84 -11.53
N GLU A 26 -2.12 -7.84 -11.97
CA GLU A 26 -3.58 -7.82 -11.99
C GLU A 26 -4.10 -8.78 -10.94
N TYR A 27 -5.13 -8.38 -10.24
CA TYR A 27 -5.80 -9.15 -9.20
C TYR A 27 -7.27 -9.32 -9.52
N LYS A 28 -7.80 -10.44 -9.07
CA LYS A 28 -9.23 -10.65 -8.87
C LYS A 28 -9.56 -10.43 -7.40
N ILE A 29 -10.66 -9.72 -7.14
CA ILE A 29 -11.23 -9.54 -5.82
C ILE A 29 -12.50 -10.40 -5.72
N ASP A 30 -12.54 -11.29 -4.74
CA ASP A 30 -13.65 -12.18 -4.44
C ASP A 30 -14.15 -11.99 -3.00
N GLY A 31 -15.43 -12.29 -2.79
CA GLY A 31 -16.13 -12.08 -1.52
C GLY A 31 -17.50 -11.44 -1.75
N LYS A 32 -17.99 -10.68 -0.76
CA LYS A 32 -19.18 -9.83 -0.89
C LYS A 32 -18.94 -8.64 -1.82
N THR A 33 -17.73 -8.11 -1.75
CA THR A 33 -17.16 -7.21 -2.74
C THR A 33 -16.50 -8.06 -3.81
N LYS A 34 -16.83 -7.82 -5.07
CA LYS A 34 -16.18 -8.45 -6.22
C LYS A 34 -15.57 -7.40 -7.11
N GLY A 35 -14.46 -7.69 -7.76
CA GLY A 35 -13.82 -6.68 -8.58
C GLY A 35 -12.50 -7.12 -9.16
N THR A 36 -11.79 -6.13 -9.68
CA THR A 36 -10.45 -6.27 -10.22
C THR A 36 -9.59 -5.14 -9.71
N LYS A 37 -8.30 -5.43 -9.56
CA LYS A 37 -7.29 -4.41 -9.29
C LYS A 37 -6.15 -4.58 -10.27
N ILE A 38 -5.62 -3.47 -10.78
CA ILE A 38 -4.37 -3.46 -11.54
C ILE A 38 -3.41 -2.49 -10.87
N LEU A 39 -2.17 -2.94 -10.68
CA LEU A 39 -1.07 -2.11 -10.19
C LEU A 39 0.04 -2.15 -11.23
N TRP A 40 0.41 -0.97 -11.72
CA TRP A 40 1.66 -0.73 -12.43
C TRP A 40 2.63 -0.08 -11.47
N TRP A 41 3.90 -0.48 -11.52
CA TRP A 41 4.94 0.19 -10.76
C TRP A 41 6.23 0.35 -11.54
N ASP A 42 6.97 1.39 -11.19
CA ASP A 42 8.36 1.59 -11.60
C ASP A 42 9.14 2.19 -10.42
N ASP A 43 10.45 2.30 -10.59
CA ASP A 43 11.38 2.83 -9.60
C ASP A 43 11.24 2.16 -8.23
N PHE A 44 11.17 0.82 -8.23
CA PHE A 44 11.03 -0.04 -7.05
C PHE A 44 9.77 0.26 -6.22
N GLY A 45 8.69 0.65 -6.90
CA GLY A 45 7.42 1.01 -6.28
C GLY A 45 7.32 2.48 -5.88
N ARG A 46 8.33 3.32 -6.13
CA ARG A 46 8.23 4.76 -5.88
C ARG A 46 7.31 5.47 -6.88
N LEU A 47 7.07 4.86 -8.04
CA LEU A 47 6.04 5.26 -8.99
C LEU A 47 4.99 4.16 -9.05
N GLN A 48 3.71 4.50 -8.84
CA GLN A 48 2.62 3.53 -8.89
C GLN A 48 1.37 4.13 -9.56
N TYR A 49 0.67 3.28 -10.30
CA TYR A 49 -0.70 3.51 -10.77
C TYR A 49 -1.50 2.28 -10.36
N GLU A 50 -2.42 2.44 -9.41
CA GLU A 50 -3.26 1.38 -8.92
C GLU A 50 -4.74 1.73 -9.16
N GLN A 51 -5.41 0.98 -10.04
CA GLN A 51 -6.84 1.13 -10.24
C GLN A 51 -7.58 -0.07 -9.66
N THR A 52 -8.60 0.20 -8.86
CA THR A 52 -9.46 -0.80 -8.23
C THR A 52 -10.90 -0.54 -8.61
N THR A 53 -11.52 -1.48 -9.32
CA THR A 53 -12.93 -1.42 -9.70
C THR A 53 -13.68 -2.52 -8.96
N THR A 54 -14.71 -2.16 -8.21
CA THR A 54 -15.45 -3.11 -7.39
C THR A 54 -16.96 -2.94 -7.49
N SER A 55 -17.67 -4.02 -7.16
CA SER A 55 -19.08 -4.01 -6.88
C SER A 55 -19.37 -4.80 -5.61
N THR A 56 -20.07 -4.17 -4.69
CA THR A 56 -20.44 -4.77 -3.40
C THR A 56 -21.93 -5.01 -3.37
N LYS A 57 -22.32 -6.26 -3.11
CA LYS A 57 -23.74 -6.63 -2.98
C LYS A 57 -24.05 -6.91 -1.52
N LEU A 58 -24.88 -6.05 -0.94
CA LEU A 58 -25.30 -6.16 0.46
C LEU A 58 -26.80 -5.95 0.61
N MET A 59 -27.48 -6.92 1.25
CA MET A 59 -28.93 -6.84 1.56
C MET A 59 -29.79 -6.42 0.35
N GLY A 60 -29.46 -6.91 -0.85
CA GLY A 60 -30.18 -6.58 -2.09
C GLY A 60 -29.75 -5.27 -2.76
N ILE A 61 -29.00 -4.41 -2.07
CA ILE A 61 -28.40 -3.19 -2.63
C ILE A 61 -27.07 -3.52 -3.27
N THR A 62 -26.81 -2.95 -4.45
CA THR A 62 -25.52 -3.06 -5.13
C THR A 62 -24.88 -1.68 -5.22
N THR A 63 -23.69 -1.53 -4.64
CA THR A 63 -22.85 -0.35 -4.80
C THR A 63 -21.70 -0.67 -5.75
N LYS A 64 -21.23 0.34 -6.47
CA LYS A 64 -20.07 0.25 -7.36
C LYS A 64 -19.07 1.31 -6.96
N ASP A 65 -17.80 0.99 -7.16
CA ASP A 65 -16.68 1.87 -6.85
C ASP A 65 -15.62 1.72 -7.95
N ASP A 66 -14.96 2.82 -8.30
CA ASP A 66 -13.84 2.84 -9.23
C ASP A 66 -12.82 3.85 -8.71
N LYS A 67 -11.77 3.34 -8.08
CA LYS A 67 -10.74 4.13 -7.42
C LYS A 67 -9.45 4.08 -8.19
N LEU A 68 -8.75 5.20 -8.20
CA LEU A 68 -7.40 5.30 -8.69
C LEU A 68 -6.49 5.88 -7.60
N VAL A 69 -5.40 5.17 -7.32
CA VAL A 69 -4.28 5.67 -6.54
C VAL A 69 -3.10 5.89 -7.47
N VAL A 70 -2.58 7.12 -7.51
CA VAL A 70 -1.34 7.43 -8.21
C VAL A 70 -0.30 7.83 -7.19
N ARG A 71 0.83 7.12 -7.17
CA ARG A 71 1.99 7.49 -6.35
C ARG A 71 3.08 8.03 -7.26
N THR A 72 3.54 9.23 -6.94
CA THR A 72 4.76 9.82 -7.53
C THR A 72 5.86 9.87 -6.46
N LYS A 73 6.99 10.51 -6.76
CA LYS A 73 8.05 10.68 -5.74
C LYS A 73 7.66 11.66 -4.63
N GLU A 74 6.84 12.65 -4.94
CA GLU A 74 6.45 13.71 -3.98
C GLU A 74 5.01 13.53 -3.47
N TRP A 75 4.10 13.10 -4.34
CA TRP A 75 2.66 13.13 -4.07
C TRP A 75 2.04 11.73 -4.10
N LEU A 76 1.08 11.52 -3.20
CA LEU A 76 0.09 10.45 -3.29
C LEU A 76 -1.26 11.06 -3.66
N TYR A 77 -1.88 10.54 -4.70
CA TYR A 77 -3.22 10.91 -5.16
C TYR A 77 -4.19 9.78 -4.84
N GLN A 78 -5.38 10.11 -4.34
CA GLN A 78 -6.49 9.18 -4.15
C GLN A 78 -7.72 9.74 -4.86
N ILE A 79 -8.22 9.02 -5.85
CA ILE A 79 -9.20 9.53 -6.82
C ILE A 79 -10.39 8.58 -6.88
N ASN A 80 -11.60 9.16 -6.83
CA ASN A 80 -12.83 8.50 -7.22
C ASN A 80 -13.09 8.80 -8.71
N LEU A 81 -12.94 7.78 -9.55
CA LEU A 81 -13.10 7.92 -11.01
C LEU A 81 -14.57 8.08 -11.43
N LEU A 82 -15.53 7.63 -10.61
CA LEU A 82 -16.96 7.80 -10.88
C LEU A 82 -17.40 9.24 -10.63
N GLU A 83 -16.93 9.83 -9.54
CA GLU A 83 -17.24 11.21 -9.15
C GLU A 83 -16.32 12.24 -9.80
N LYS A 84 -15.19 11.80 -10.36
CA LYS A 84 -14.13 12.64 -10.91
C LYS A 84 -13.56 13.64 -9.90
N THR A 85 -13.48 13.21 -8.66
CA THR A 85 -12.93 13.97 -7.55
C THR A 85 -11.79 13.19 -6.91
N GLY A 86 -10.89 13.88 -6.24
CA GLY A 86 -9.82 13.23 -5.51
C GLY A 86 -9.08 14.17 -4.58
N THR A 87 -8.17 13.60 -3.83
CA THR A 87 -7.26 14.33 -2.96
C THR A 87 -5.82 14.04 -3.35
N LYS A 88 -4.93 14.96 -3.01
CA LYS A 88 -3.49 14.72 -3.02
C LYS A 88 -2.88 15.12 -1.69
N MET A 89 -1.82 14.44 -1.30
CA MET A 89 -1.01 14.80 -0.14
C MET A 89 0.46 14.55 -0.44
N LYS A 90 1.35 15.31 0.18
CA LYS A 90 2.78 15.01 0.11
C LYS A 90 3.09 13.72 0.89
N ILE A 91 3.97 12.90 0.32
CA ILE A 91 4.36 11.61 0.91
C ILE A 91 5.12 11.80 2.23
N ASP A 92 5.90 12.87 2.37
CA ASP A 92 6.59 13.22 3.63
C ASP A 92 5.63 13.64 4.75
N LYS A 93 4.37 13.98 4.42
CA LYS A 93 3.32 14.31 5.39
C LYS A 93 2.43 13.13 5.75
N MET A 94 2.54 12.00 5.05
CA MET A 94 1.68 10.82 5.28
C MET A 94 2.18 9.95 6.44
N MET A 95 3.48 9.96 6.71
CA MET A 95 4.09 9.21 7.78
C MET A 95 4.78 10.18 8.73
N GLU A 96 4.11 10.50 9.85
CA GLU A 96 4.88 10.78 11.06
C GLU A 96 5.67 9.50 11.34
N ILE A 97 7.00 9.61 11.31
CA ILE A 97 7.86 8.57 11.86
C ILE A 97 7.40 8.43 13.31
N PRO A 98 6.87 7.28 13.75
CA PRO A 98 6.54 7.10 15.16
C PRO A 98 7.78 7.50 15.94
N GLU A 99 7.65 8.30 17.00
CA GLU A 99 8.80 8.79 17.79
C GLU A 99 9.75 7.66 18.25
N THR A 100 9.25 6.43 18.23
CA THR A 100 9.97 5.18 18.51
C THR A 100 11.00 4.77 17.47
N ILE A 101 10.97 5.30 16.24
CA ILE A 101 11.94 5.00 15.18
C ILE A 101 12.97 6.13 15.07
N ASP A 102 14.08 5.97 15.80
CA ASP A 102 15.22 6.87 15.74
C ASP A 102 16.19 6.44 14.62
N ALA A 103 16.59 7.40 13.78
CA ALA A 103 17.61 7.23 12.75
C ALA A 103 18.98 6.79 13.30
N SER A 104 19.20 6.87 14.61
CA SER A 104 20.38 6.41 15.34
C SER A 104 20.36 4.94 15.76
N MET A 105 19.21 4.26 15.63
CA MET A 105 19.07 2.85 16.05
C MET A 105 20.03 1.93 15.30
N ASN A 106 20.64 1.00 16.03
CA ASN A 106 21.46 -0.06 15.45
C ASN A 106 20.62 -1.26 14.98
N ASP A 107 21.25 -2.18 14.24
CA ASP A 107 20.58 -3.35 13.65
C ASP A 107 19.84 -4.22 14.68
N GLN A 108 20.38 -4.36 15.90
CA GLN A 108 19.74 -5.13 16.95
C GLN A 108 18.48 -4.44 17.47
N GLN A 109 18.52 -3.11 17.64
CA GLN A 109 17.36 -2.33 18.06
C GLN A 109 16.28 -2.33 16.97
N LEU A 110 16.66 -2.25 15.69
CA LEU A 110 15.72 -2.36 14.57
C LEU A 110 15.07 -3.75 14.50
N LYS A 111 15.84 -4.82 14.77
CA LYS A 111 15.31 -6.18 14.86
C LYS A 111 14.30 -6.31 16.00
N GLN A 112 14.66 -5.82 17.19
CA GLN A 112 13.75 -5.87 18.35
C GLN A 112 12.47 -5.08 18.09
N LEU A 113 12.57 -3.88 17.52
CA LEU A 113 11.39 -3.11 17.12
C LEU A 113 10.51 -3.88 16.13
N GLY A 114 11.11 -4.57 15.16
CA GLY A 114 10.37 -5.43 14.23
C GLY A 114 9.66 -6.58 14.94
N GLU A 115 10.32 -7.22 15.90
CA GLU A 115 9.74 -8.28 16.75
C GLU A 115 8.59 -7.74 17.60
N ASP A 116 8.75 -6.58 18.23
CA ASP A 116 7.73 -5.92 19.05
C ASP A 116 6.50 -5.52 18.21
N ILE A 117 6.70 -5.07 16.96
CA ILE A 117 5.61 -4.81 16.00
C ILE A 117 4.92 -6.13 15.65
N MET A 118 5.66 -7.19 15.35
CA MET A 118 5.06 -8.48 15.02
C MET A 118 4.23 -9.03 16.18
N GLU A 119 4.78 -9.05 17.40
CA GLU A 119 4.05 -9.44 18.61
C GLU A 119 2.84 -8.54 18.85
N GLY A 120 3.03 -7.22 18.69
CA GLY A 120 2.01 -6.20 18.83
C GLY A 120 0.82 -6.38 17.90
N PHE A 121 0.99 -7.00 16.73
CA PHE A 121 -0.07 -7.31 15.78
C PHE A 121 -0.53 -8.78 15.78
N ASP A 122 0.03 -9.61 16.68
CA ASP A 122 -0.10 -11.07 16.64
C ASP A 122 0.24 -11.62 15.24
N ALA A 123 1.31 -11.08 14.66
CA ALA A 123 1.81 -11.45 13.35
C ALA A 123 2.73 -12.67 13.44
N LYS A 124 2.52 -13.64 12.55
CA LYS A 124 3.24 -14.90 12.50
C LYS A 124 3.66 -15.19 11.07
N GLU A 125 4.94 -15.44 10.88
CA GLU A 125 5.44 -16.00 9.63
C GLU A 125 5.08 -17.48 9.53
N LEU A 126 4.59 -17.89 8.37
CA LEU A 126 4.25 -19.26 8.04
C LEU A 126 5.22 -19.79 6.97
N SER A 127 5.02 -21.04 6.55
CA SER A 127 5.76 -21.62 5.43
C SER A 127 5.51 -20.86 4.13
N THR A 128 6.46 -20.91 3.21
CA THR A 128 6.27 -20.35 1.87
C THR A 128 5.22 -21.11 1.06
N GLU A 129 4.46 -20.40 0.23
CA GLU A 129 3.52 -20.96 -0.74
C GLU A 129 3.83 -20.43 -2.14
N VAL A 130 3.42 -21.14 -3.20
CA VAL A 130 3.71 -20.74 -4.58
C VAL A 130 2.48 -20.16 -5.27
N ILE A 131 2.57 -18.92 -5.76
CA ILE A 131 1.51 -18.24 -6.52
C ILE A 131 2.11 -17.76 -7.85
N LEU A 132 1.48 -18.07 -8.98
CA LEU A 132 1.98 -17.72 -10.33
C LEU A 132 3.47 -18.09 -10.55
N GLY A 133 3.91 -19.22 -9.98
CA GLY A 133 5.29 -19.68 -10.06
C GLY A 133 6.30 -18.87 -9.22
N ARG A 134 5.83 -18.05 -8.28
CA ARG A 134 6.65 -17.28 -7.34
C ARG A 134 6.52 -17.84 -5.94
N SER A 135 7.64 -18.02 -5.25
CA SER A 135 7.67 -18.42 -3.84
C SER A 135 7.37 -17.21 -2.96
N CYS A 136 6.18 -17.20 -2.37
CA CYS A 136 5.70 -16.15 -1.49
C CYS A 136 6.02 -16.49 -0.04
N GLN A 137 6.54 -15.51 0.71
CA GLN A 137 6.51 -15.57 2.17
C GLN A 137 5.06 -15.37 2.61
N VAL A 138 4.62 -16.22 3.53
CA VAL A 138 3.25 -16.18 4.04
C VAL A 138 3.27 -15.63 5.45
N MET A 139 2.39 -14.69 5.73
CA MET A 139 2.25 -14.07 7.05
C MET A 139 0.78 -14.03 7.45
N GLU A 140 0.48 -14.49 8.66
CA GLU A 140 -0.81 -14.30 9.30
C GLU A 140 -0.70 -13.12 10.27
N VAL A 141 -1.68 -12.23 10.29
CA VAL A 141 -1.74 -11.08 11.20
C VAL A 141 -3.03 -11.17 12.01
N GLY A 142 -2.93 -11.73 13.21
CA GLY A 142 -4.07 -12.11 14.04
C GLY A 142 -4.98 -10.94 14.38
N LYS A 143 -4.43 -9.79 14.80
CA LYS A 143 -5.24 -8.61 15.15
C LYS A 143 -6.00 -8.00 13.97
N LEU A 144 -5.57 -8.27 12.74
CA LEU A 144 -6.24 -7.84 11.52
C LEU A 144 -7.10 -8.95 10.89
N ASN A 145 -7.13 -10.14 11.51
CA ASN A 145 -7.77 -11.35 10.96
C ASN A 145 -7.42 -11.56 9.48
N SER A 146 -6.14 -11.44 9.14
CA SER A 146 -5.70 -11.42 7.75
C SER A 146 -4.51 -12.35 7.50
N LYS A 147 -4.39 -12.84 6.27
CA LYS A 147 -3.27 -13.64 5.80
C LYS A 147 -2.76 -13.04 4.49
N HIS A 148 -1.44 -12.92 4.35
CA HIS A 148 -0.75 -12.21 3.28
C HIS A 148 0.29 -13.12 2.64
N TRP A 149 0.36 -13.10 1.32
CA TRP A 149 1.36 -13.81 0.53
C TRP A 149 2.16 -12.78 -0.25
N SER A 150 3.44 -12.64 0.10
CA SER A 150 4.29 -11.59 -0.47
C SER A 150 5.49 -12.19 -1.18
N TYR A 151 5.72 -11.76 -2.41
CA TYR A 151 6.92 -12.05 -3.19
C TYR A 151 7.72 -10.76 -3.38
N LYS A 152 8.97 -10.70 -2.88
CA LYS A 152 9.82 -9.49 -3.01
C LYS A 152 9.12 -8.19 -2.55
N LYS A 153 8.39 -8.28 -1.43
CA LYS A 153 7.52 -7.23 -0.84
C LYS A 153 6.30 -6.84 -1.68
N ILE A 154 6.01 -7.55 -2.77
CA ILE A 154 4.80 -7.36 -3.57
C ILE A 154 3.74 -8.35 -3.09
N PRO A 155 2.55 -7.91 -2.65
CA PRO A 155 1.47 -8.81 -2.28
C PRO A 155 0.96 -9.53 -3.54
N LEU A 156 0.94 -10.87 -3.53
CA LEU A 156 0.35 -11.68 -4.60
C LEU A 156 -1.01 -12.23 -4.17
N LYS A 157 -1.26 -12.32 -2.87
CA LYS A 157 -2.56 -12.68 -2.35
C LYS A 157 -2.75 -12.09 -0.95
N MET A 158 -3.99 -11.71 -0.66
CA MET A 158 -4.41 -11.27 0.65
C MET A 158 -5.79 -11.84 0.95
N GLU A 159 -5.96 -12.39 2.14
CA GLU A 159 -7.25 -12.81 2.68
C GLU A 159 -7.51 -12.00 3.94
N ILE A 160 -8.67 -11.36 4.03
CA ILE A 160 -9.09 -10.61 5.22
C ILE A 160 -10.47 -11.12 5.63
N ASN A 161 -10.57 -11.59 6.87
CA ASN A 161 -11.86 -11.86 7.49
C ASN A 161 -12.38 -10.57 8.13
N MET A 162 -13.30 -9.91 7.44
CA MET A 162 -13.95 -8.68 7.91
C MET A 162 -15.01 -8.94 8.99
N GLY A 163 -15.30 -10.22 9.28
CA GLY A 163 -16.30 -10.63 10.26
C GLY A 163 -17.74 -10.33 9.83
N GLY A 164 -18.68 -10.74 10.70
CA GLY A 164 -20.10 -10.46 10.55
C GLY A 164 -20.66 -10.80 9.16
N PHE A 165 -21.45 -9.89 8.59
CA PHE A 165 -22.08 -10.08 7.28
C PHE A 165 -21.12 -9.88 6.10
N LEU A 166 -19.98 -9.22 6.31
CA LEU A 166 -18.99 -8.92 5.28
C LEU A 166 -18.19 -10.16 4.90
N GLY A 167 -17.94 -11.04 5.87
CA GLY A 167 -17.29 -12.32 5.65
C GLY A 167 -15.82 -12.18 5.24
N ILE A 168 -15.36 -13.10 4.39
CA ILE A 168 -13.98 -13.12 3.90
C ILE A 168 -13.91 -12.38 2.56
N SER A 169 -12.93 -11.46 2.46
CA SER A 169 -12.51 -10.84 1.22
C SER A 169 -11.18 -11.47 0.80
N ILE A 170 -11.07 -11.85 -0.48
CA ILE A 170 -9.85 -12.41 -1.06
C ILE A 170 -9.46 -11.54 -2.23
N GLU A 171 -8.21 -11.07 -2.22
CA GLU A 171 -7.58 -10.44 -3.37
C GLU A 171 -6.43 -11.35 -3.81
N GLU A 172 -6.47 -11.84 -5.05
CA GLU A 172 -5.49 -12.80 -5.56
C GLU A 172 -5.00 -12.41 -6.95
N ALA A 173 -3.68 -12.45 -7.13
CA ALA A 173 -3.03 -12.13 -8.38
C ALA A 173 -3.38 -13.17 -9.45
N ILE A 174 -3.83 -12.68 -10.60
CA ILE A 174 -4.15 -13.48 -11.79
C ILE A 174 -3.14 -13.27 -12.91
N LYS A 175 -2.33 -12.21 -12.85
CA LYS A 175 -1.27 -11.90 -13.80
C LYS A 175 -0.14 -11.15 -13.10
N PHE A 176 1.11 -11.48 -13.43
CA PHE A 176 2.29 -10.85 -12.85
C PHE A 176 3.43 -10.77 -13.87
N GLU A 177 3.92 -9.56 -14.14
CA GLU A 177 5.06 -9.30 -15.02
C GLU A 177 6.09 -8.44 -14.30
N GLU A 178 7.37 -8.84 -14.35
CA GLU A 178 8.50 -8.13 -13.73
C GLU A 178 9.42 -7.54 -14.81
N ASN A 179 10.05 -6.42 -14.48
CA ASN A 179 11.09 -5.76 -15.28
C ASN A 179 10.63 -5.36 -16.70
N ILE A 180 9.36 -5.00 -16.84
CA ILE A 180 8.81 -4.47 -18.10
C ILE A 180 9.06 -2.96 -18.23
N SER A 181 9.10 -2.47 -19.47
CA SER A 181 9.19 -1.04 -19.76
C SER A 181 7.81 -0.40 -19.69
N ILE A 182 7.65 0.63 -18.87
CA ILE A 182 6.37 1.31 -18.65
C ILE A 182 6.56 2.78 -19.04
N PRO A 183 5.69 3.37 -19.90
CA PRO A 183 5.80 4.78 -20.25
C PRO A 183 5.53 5.65 -19.02
N ALA A 184 6.31 6.72 -18.84
CA ALA A 184 6.14 7.63 -17.71
C ALA A 184 4.72 8.24 -17.61
N SER A 185 4.02 8.38 -18.74
CA SER A 185 2.63 8.83 -18.78
C SER A 185 1.65 7.91 -18.02
N GLN A 186 2.02 6.65 -17.79
CA GLN A 186 1.21 5.72 -16.99
C GLN A 186 1.02 6.21 -15.55
N PHE A 187 2.00 6.93 -15.00
CA PHE A 187 2.00 7.40 -13.60
C PHE A 187 1.46 8.83 -13.45
N THR A 188 0.56 9.24 -14.36
CA THR A 188 -0.04 10.57 -14.35
C THR A 188 -1.52 10.49 -13.98
N VAL A 189 -2.01 11.54 -13.32
CA VAL A 189 -3.44 11.68 -13.00
C VAL A 189 -4.21 11.93 -14.30
N PRO A 190 -5.33 11.22 -14.55
CA PRO A 190 -6.18 11.48 -15.72
C PRO A 190 -6.71 12.91 -15.75
N ASN A 191 -6.92 13.43 -16.96
CA ASN A 191 -7.51 14.76 -17.15
C ASN A 191 -8.96 14.81 -16.64
N GLY A 192 -9.38 15.98 -16.15
CA GLY A 192 -10.78 16.23 -15.76
C GLY A 192 -11.15 15.71 -14.37
N ILE A 193 -10.16 15.48 -13.50
CA ILE A 193 -10.35 15.17 -12.08
C ILE A 193 -10.17 16.45 -11.26
N GLU A 194 -11.13 16.75 -10.39
CA GLU A 194 -11.02 17.81 -9.40
C GLU A 194 -10.19 17.32 -8.21
N ILE A 195 -9.00 17.91 -7.99
CA ILE A 195 -8.07 17.48 -6.94
C ILE A 195 -7.97 18.54 -5.83
N ILE A 196 -8.24 18.12 -4.60
CA ILE A 196 -8.05 18.92 -3.39
C ILE A 196 -6.69 18.57 -2.76
N ASP A 197 -5.86 19.58 -2.47
CA ASP A 197 -4.61 19.38 -1.73
C ASP A 197 -4.90 19.31 -0.22
N MET A 198 -4.59 18.17 0.38
CA MET A 198 -4.83 17.89 1.80
C MET A 198 -3.60 18.16 2.68
N SER A 199 -2.48 18.58 2.10
CA SER A 199 -1.22 18.74 2.84
C SER A 199 -1.29 19.78 3.95
N ASP A 200 -2.14 20.80 3.78
CA ASP A 200 -2.30 21.88 4.76
C ASP A 200 -3.28 21.53 5.88
N PHE A 201 -4.24 20.62 5.64
CA PHE A 201 -5.26 20.24 6.63
C PHE A 201 -4.68 19.44 7.81
N MET A 202 -3.58 18.71 7.59
CA MET A 202 -2.91 17.93 8.64
C MET A 202 -2.13 18.82 9.63
N ASN A 203 -1.69 20.02 9.22
CA ASN A 203 -0.99 20.95 10.12
C ASN A 203 -1.95 21.61 11.15
N PHE A 204 -3.26 21.65 10.90
CA PHE A 204 -4.22 22.28 11.83
C PHE A 204 -4.57 21.40 13.05
N GLY A 205 -4.25 20.11 13.02
CA GLY A 205 -4.44 19.21 14.17
C GLY A 205 -3.45 19.45 15.31
N GLU A 206 -2.27 20.00 15.02
CA GLU A 206 -1.22 20.26 16.02
C GLU A 206 -1.39 21.59 16.76
N ILE A 207 -2.15 22.54 16.21
CA ILE A 207 -2.29 23.88 16.81
C ILE A 207 -3.30 23.90 17.98
N ASN A 208 -4.17 22.89 18.07
CA ASN A 208 -5.25 22.84 19.07
C ASN A 208 -4.97 21.98 20.31
N SER A 209 -3.81 21.34 20.43
CA SER A 209 -3.44 20.56 21.63
C SER A 209 -2.67 21.36 22.69
N ASN A 210 -2.34 22.63 22.43
CA ASN A 210 -1.66 23.53 23.37
C ASN A 210 -2.55 24.67 23.90
N GLY A 211 -3.87 24.56 23.78
CA GLY A 211 -4.82 25.58 24.24
C GLY A 211 -5.67 25.12 25.43
N GLN A 212 -5.07 25.16 26.62
CA GLN A 212 -5.68 25.18 27.98
C GLN A 212 -6.71 24.13 28.37
#